data_AF-A0A5E6NAB2-F1
#
_entry.id   AF-A0A5E6NAB2-F1
#
_cell.length_a   1.000
_cell.length_b   1.000
_cell.length_c   1.000
_cell.angle_alpha   90.00
_cell.angle_beta   90.00
_cell.angle_gamma   90.00
#
_symmetry.space_group_name_H-M   'P 1'
#
loop_
_entity.id
_entity.type
_entity.pdbx_description
1 polymer ?
#
loop_
_entity_poly.entity_id
_entity_poly.type
_entity_poly.pdbx_seq_one_letter_code
_entity_poly.pdbx_strand_id
1 'polypeptide(L)'
;MNNNWQHNARNTLKGADNCNAFFQSQQFQDQSFPIKIPLEFASLIDKDNPNDPLLKQVIPSIKPQIETLDFSIEPLKDEENSPVAGLIHKYPNRVLLITSRVCAIHCQYCFRQNFNYIGHDAVSNYLAIEDYIYRHPKINEVILSGGDPLSLSDEKLAQLIKGIENIPHIKNLRIHTRSAVVTPSRITES
;
A
#
# COMPACT_ATOMS: atom_id res chain seq x y z
N MET A 1 20.30 -14.39 12.38
CA MET A 1 18.98 -14.59 11.75
C MET A 1 19.14 -14.25 10.28
N ASN A 2 18.76 -15.14 9.37
CA ASN A 2 18.86 -14.84 7.93
C ASN A 2 17.97 -13.62 7.64
N ASN A 3 18.61 -12.50 7.33
CA ASN A 3 17.98 -11.20 7.11
C ASN A 3 17.35 -11.15 5.71
N ASN A 4 16.48 -12.10 5.43
CA ASN A 4 15.84 -12.30 4.15
C ASN A 4 14.41 -11.76 4.23
N TRP A 5 14.10 -10.74 3.41
CA TRP A 5 12.81 -10.06 3.47
C TRP A 5 11.63 -10.98 3.15
N GLN A 6 11.83 -12.03 2.34
CA GLN A 6 10.79 -13.01 2.05
C GLN A 6 10.42 -13.81 3.31
N HIS A 7 11.36 -14.05 4.22
CA HIS A 7 11.07 -14.63 5.53
C HIS A 7 10.25 -13.67 6.40
N ASN A 8 10.64 -12.40 6.48
CA ASN A 8 9.92 -11.39 7.27
C ASN A 8 8.52 -11.09 6.71
N ALA A 9 8.37 -11.11 5.39
CA ALA A 9 7.08 -10.98 4.71
C ALA A 9 6.14 -12.16 5.00
N ARG A 10 6.68 -13.35 5.28
CA ARG A 10 5.88 -14.52 5.72
C ARG A 10 5.57 -14.47 7.21
N ASN A 11 6.52 -14.01 8.01
CA ASN A 11 6.41 -13.91 9.47
C ASN A 11 5.87 -12.54 9.87
N THR A 12 4.55 -12.43 9.79
CA THR A 12 3.79 -11.21 10.07
C THR A 12 2.67 -11.57 11.05
N LEU A 13 2.45 -10.73 12.05
CA LEU A 13 1.32 -10.88 12.97
C LEU A 13 0.03 -10.59 12.21
N LYS A 14 -0.91 -11.52 12.27
CA LYS A 14 -2.21 -11.42 11.60
C LYS A 14 -3.33 -11.79 12.56
N GLY A 15 -4.38 -10.97 12.56
CA GLY A 15 -5.54 -11.15 13.42
C GLY A 15 -5.29 -10.79 14.88
N ALA A 16 -6.38 -10.63 15.61
CA ALA A 16 -6.38 -10.16 17.00
C ALA A 16 -5.62 -11.11 17.93
N ASP A 17 -5.89 -12.41 17.87
CA ASP A 17 -5.32 -13.41 18.78
C ASP A 17 -3.79 -13.40 18.78
N ASN A 18 -3.18 -13.43 17.59
CA ASN A 18 -1.72 -13.41 17.45
C ASN A 18 -1.11 -12.09 17.94
N CYS A 19 -1.80 -10.96 17.72
CA CYS A 19 -1.32 -9.66 18.18
C CYS A 19 -1.44 -9.54 19.70
N ASN A 20 -2.58 -9.93 20.28
CA ASN A 20 -2.81 -9.95 21.73
C ASN A 20 -1.80 -10.85 22.44
N ALA A 21 -1.49 -12.03 21.88
CA ALA A 21 -0.44 -12.91 22.40
C ALA A 21 0.95 -12.28 22.33
N PHE A 22 1.31 -11.65 21.19
CA PHE A 22 2.63 -11.04 21.00
C PHE A 22 2.86 -9.80 21.90
N PHE A 23 1.85 -8.94 22.01
CA PHE A 23 1.90 -7.69 22.78
C PHE A 23 1.51 -7.87 24.25
N GLN A 24 1.08 -9.07 24.67
CA GLN A 24 0.53 -9.34 26.01
C GLN A 24 -0.60 -8.36 26.36
N SER A 25 -1.47 -8.12 25.38
CA SER A 25 -2.55 -7.12 25.44
C SER A 25 -3.89 -7.77 25.11
N GLN A 26 -4.98 -7.04 25.31
CA GLN A 26 -6.35 -7.38 24.88
C GLN A 26 -6.95 -6.27 24.00
N GLN A 27 -6.11 -5.36 23.49
CA GLN A 27 -6.55 -4.20 22.73
C GLN A 27 -6.85 -4.52 21.25
N PHE A 28 -6.37 -5.64 20.72
CA PHE A 28 -6.65 -6.02 19.33
C PHE A 28 -7.97 -6.76 19.24
N GLN A 29 -8.79 -6.38 18.27
CA GLN A 29 -10.06 -7.02 17.93
C GLN A 29 -10.15 -7.12 16.41
N ASP A 30 -10.60 -8.25 15.88
CA ASP A 30 -10.76 -8.40 14.43
C ASP A 30 -11.93 -7.53 13.93
N GLN A 31 -11.69 -6.86 12.81
CA GLN A 31 -12.62 -5.95 12.13
C GLN A 31 -12.66 -6.31 10.64
N SER A 32 -13.53 -5.64 9.87
CA SER A 32 -13.61 -5.84 8.41
C SER A 32 -12.28 -5.57 7.71
N PHE A 33 -11.53 -4.56 8.14
CA PHE A 33 -10.16 -4.32 7.71
C PHE A 33 -9.18 -5.11 8.58
N PRO A 34 -8.52 -6.15 8.05
CA PRO A 34 -7.81 -7.13 8.88
C PRO A 34 -6.52 -6.55 9.47
N ILE A 35 -6.10 -7.08 10.61
CA ILE A 35 -4.80 -6.73 11.22
C ILE A 35 -3.67 -7.45 10.49
N LYS A 36 -2.63 -6.71 10.13
CA LYS A 36 -1.39 -7.23 9.54
C LYS A 36 -0.20 -6.37 9.96
N ILE A 37 0.72 -6.91 10.76
CA ILE A 37 1.85 -6.17 11.35
C ILE A 37 3.16 -6.96 11.12
N PRO A 38 4.10 -6.46 10.30
CA PRO A 38 5.41 -7.08 10.15
C PRO A 38 6.16 -7.15 11.48
N LEU A 39 6.92 -8.22 11.71
CA LEU A 39 7.68 -8.37 12.97
C LEU A 39 8.74 -7.27 13.16
N GLU A 40 9.39 -6.81 12.08
CA GLU A 40 10.35 -5.70 12.12
C GLU A 40 9.72 -4.40 12.65
N PHE A 41 8.44 -4.17 12.35
CA PHE A 41 7.69 -3.03 12.90
C PHE A 41 7.19 -3.31 14.32
N ALA A 42 6.68 -4.53 14.56
CA ALA A 42 6.14 -4.93 15.85
C ALA A 42 7.19 -4.89 16.97
N SER A 43 8.47 -5.16 16.67
CA SER A 43 9.56 -5.11 17.65
C SER A 43 9.95 -3.69 18.08
N LEU A 44 9.50 -2.65 17.37
CA LEU A 44 9.75 -1.26 17.70
C LEU A 44 8.69 -0.66 18.62
N ILE A 45 7.55 -1.33 18.78
CA ILE A 45 6.45 -0.87 19.62
C ILE A 45 6.81 -1.10 21.09
N ASP A 46 6.70 -0.04 21.88
CA ASP A 46 6.78 -0.13 23.34
C ASP A 46 5.51 -0.80 23.90
N LYS A 47 5.67 -2.02 24.44
CA LYS A 47 4.56 -2.84 24.95
C LYS A 47 4.00 -2.30 26.27
N ASP A 48 4.81 -1.56 27.03
CA ASP A 48 4.43 -1.02 28.33
C ASP A 48 3.73 0.35 28.19
N ASN A 49 3.75 0.91 26.97
CA ASN A 49 3.12 2.18 26.65
C ASN A 49 1.85 1.99 25.79
N PRO A 50 0.65 1.99 26.39
CA PRO A 50 -0.61 1.88 25.63
C PRO A 50 -0.86 3.07 24.69
N ASN A 51 -0.08 4.14 24.82
CA ASN A 51 -0.13 5.34 23.99
C ASN A 51 0.98 5.40 22.92
N ASP A 52 1.76 4.34 22.76
CA ASP A 52 2.84 4.25 21.78
C ASP A 52 2.35 4.67 20.37
N PRO A 53 3.07 5.58 19.70
CA PRO A 53 2.63 6.14 18.42
C PRO A 53 2.72 5.14 17.26
N LEU A 54 3.51 4.07 17.35
CA LEU A 54 3.56 2.99 16.36
C LEU A 54 2.39 2.03 16.57
N LEU A 55 2.07 1.71 17.83
CA LEU A 55 0.94 0.88 18.22
C LEU A 55 -0.39 1.47 17.71
N LYS A 56 -0.58 2.79 17.85
CA LYS A 56 -1.75 3.53 17.34
C LYS A 56 -1.97 3.41 15.83
N GLN A 57 -0.95 3.00 15.07
CA GLN A 57 -1.07 2.83 13.61
C GLN A 57 -1.67 1.48 13.23
N VAL A 58 -1.65 0.52 14.15
CA VAL A 58 -1.97 -0.90 13.88
C VAL A 58 -3.06 -1.46 14.79
N ILE A 59 -3.39 -0.79 15.89
CA ILE A 59 -4.58 -1.11 16.70
C ILE A 59 -5.85 -0.68 15.96
N PRO A 60 -6.81 -1.58 15.73
CA PRO A 60 -8.11 -1.22 15.17
C PRO A 60 -8.85 -0.23 16.07
N SER A 61 -9.43 0.81 15.47
CA SER A 61 -10.26 1.76 16.21
C SER A 61 -11.59 1.09 16.55
N ILE A 62 -11.83 0.81 17.83
CA ILE A 62 -13.12 0.30 18.35
C ILE A 62 -14.14 1.43 18.51
N LYS A 63 -13.76 2.69 18.23
CA LYS A 63 -14.68 3.81 18.38
C LYS A 63 -15.84 3.65 17.40
N PRO A 64 -17.10 3.88 17.84
CA PRO A 64 -18.23 3.95 16.93
C PRO A 64 -17.86 4.89 15.80
N GLN A 65 -18.09 4.45 14.57
CA GLN A 65 -17.91 5.28 13.39
C GLN A 65 -18.82 6.50 13.60
N ILE A 66 -18.23 7.65 13.95
CA ILE A 66 -18.99 8.88 14.10
C ILE A 66 -19.33 9.29 12.68
N GLU A 67 -20.51 8.88 12.21
CA GLU A 67 -21.06 9.31 10.94
C GLU A 67 -21.36 10.80 11.03
N THR A 68 -20.34 11.60 10.73
CA THR A 68 -20.52 13.03 10.46
C THR A 68 -21.07 13.18 9.04
N LEU A 69 -21.85 14.23 8.78
CA LEU A 69 -22.39 14.54 7.45
C LEU A 69 -21.32 14.56 6.34
N ASP A 70 -20.08 14.93 6.67
CA ASP A 70 -18.97 15.02 5.71
C ASP A 70 -18.11 13.74 5.63
N PHE A 71 -18.52 12.65 6.29
CA PHE A 71 -17.77 11.39 6.22
C PHE A 71 -17.98 10.70 4.87
N SER A 72 -16.89 10.26 4.24
CA SER A 72 -16.92 9.45 3.03
C SER A 72 -15.99 8.25 3.16
N ILE A 73 -16.48 7.08 2.75
CA ILE A 73 -15.68 5.86 2.64
C ILE A 73 -14.74 5.88 1.42
N GLU A 74 -14.95 6.83 0.50
CA GLU A 74 -14.17 7.05 -0.72
C GLU A 74 -13.70 8.52 -0.78
N PRO A 75 -12.93 8.98 0.23
CA PRO A 75 -12.68 10.40 0.46
C PRO A 75 -11.95 11.09 -0.71
N LEU A 76 -11.26 10.32 -1.55
CA LEU A 76 -10.52 10.82 -2.69
C LEU A 76 -11.23 10.62 -4.03
N LYS A 77 -12.34 9.88 -4.10
CA LYS A 77 -13.01 9.52 -5.38
C LYS A 77 -12.00 8.96 -6.40
N ASP A 78 -11.08 8.12 -5.93
CA ASP A 78 -9.98 7.58 -6.75
C ASP A 78 -10.52 6.82 -7.98
N GLU A 79 -11.62 6.08 -7.83
CA GLU A 79 -12.27 5.29 -8.89
C GLU A 79 -12.92 6.18 -9.97
N GLU A 80 -13.57 7.29 -9.59
CA GLU A 80 -14.12 8.28 -10.54
C GLU A 80 -13.03 8.92 -11.41
N ASN A 81 -11.79 8.94 -10.91
CA ASN A 81 -10.63 9.49 -11.61
C ASN A 81 -9.78 8.41 -12.29
N SER A 82 -10.38 7.24 -12.59
CA SER A 82 -9.70 6.12 -13.24
C SER A 82 -10.19 5.94 -14.69
N PRO A 83 -9.63 6.68 -15.66
CA PRO A 83 -10.05 6.60 -17.07
C PRO A 83 -9.69 5.26 -17.72
N VAL A 84 -8.76 4.52 -17.12
CA VAL A 84 -8.40 3.14 -17.47
C VAL A 84 -8.19 2.38 -16.16
N ALA A 85 -8.75 1.17 -16.04
CA ALA A 85 -8.58 0.32 -14.88
C ALA A 85 -7.10 0.18 -14.50
N GLY A 86 -6.78 0.40 -13.21
CA GLY A 86 -5.42 0.38 -12.68
C GLY A 86 -4.66 1.71 -12.77
N LEU A 87 -5.17 2.72 -13.46
CA LEU A 87 -4.57 4.06 -13.56
C LEU A 87 -5.52 5.12 -13.01
N ILE A 88 -5.01 5.98 -12.13
CA ILE A 88 -5.70 7.17 -11.60
C ILE A 88 -5.04 8.42 -12.18
N HIS A 89 -5.84 9.32 -12.77
CA HIS A 89 -5.37 10.55 -13.39
C HIS A 89 -6.16 11.77 -12.89
N LYS A 90 -5.64 12.41 -11.84
CA LYS A 90 -6.24 13.60 -11.22
C LYS A 90 -5.57 14.92 -11.59
N TYR A 91 -4.31 14.84 -11.99
CA TYR A 91 -3.46 16.00 -12.24
C TYR A 91 -2.95 15.95 -13.67
N PRO A 92 -2.91 17.08 -14.40
CA PRO A 92 -2.61 17.07 -15.83
C PRO A 92 -1.29 16.41 -16.26
N ASN A 93 -0.30 16.36 -15.37
CA ASN A 93 1.05 15.94 -15.69
C ASN A 93 1.49 14.63 -15.03
N ARG A 94 0.63 13.96 -14.24
CA ARG A 94 1.02 12.74 -13.53
C ARG A 94 -0.12 11.75 -13.37
N VAL A 95 0.25 10.48 -13.39
CA VAL A 95 -0.67 9.37 -13.14
C VAL A 95 -0.17 8.48 -12.01
N LEU A 96 -1.11 7.84 -11.33
CA LEU A 96 -0.82 6.87 -10.28
C LEU A 96 -1.31 5.49 -10.72
N LEU A 97 -0.43 4.50 -10.66
CA LEU A 97 -0.74 3.11 -10.99
C LEU A 97 -0.99 2.31 -9.71
N ILE A 98 -2.09 1.56 -9.69
CA ILE A 98 -2.42 0.61 -8.62
C ILE A 98 -1.69 -0.71 -8.93
N THR A 99 -0.42 -0.77 -8.54
CA THR A 99 0.48 -1.87 -8.91
C THR A 99 0.33 -3.12 -8.04
N SER A 100 -0.29 -2.99 -6.86
CA SER A 100 -0.53 -4.10 -5.97
C SER A 100 -1.74 -3.81 -5.09
N ARG A 101 -2.47 -4.86 -4.72
CA ARG A 101 -3.49 -4.84 -3.68
C ARG A 101 -2.95 -5.18 -2.29
N VAL A 102 -1.70 -5.62 -2.22
CA VAL A 102 -1.06 -6.12 -1.01
C VAL A 102 -0.24 -5.01 -0.37
N CYS A 103 -0.38 -4.83 0.94
CA CYS A 103 0.53 -4.03 1.76
C CYS A 103 1.41 -4.92 2.63
N ALA A 104 2.61 -4.46 2.99
CA ALA A 104 3.42 -5.09 4.03
C ALA A 104 2.72 -5.01 5.41
N ILE A 105 2.08 -3.88 5.69
CA ILE A 105 1.37 -3.56 6.94
C ILE A 105 -0.04 -3.05 6.63
N HIS A 106 -1.01 -3.33 7.49
CA HIS A 106 -2.34 -2.74 7.42
C HIS A 106 -2.46 -1.58 8.40
N CYS A 107 -2.23 -0.38 7.89
CA CYS A 107 -2.37 0.86 8.66
C CYS A 107 -3.86 1.06 8.95
N GLN A 108 -4.24 1.13 10.22
CA GLN A 108 -5.65 1.24 10.64
C GLN A 108 -6.29 2.61 10.32
N TYR A 109 -5.52 3.49 9.68
CA TYR A 109 -5.95 4.77 9.12
C TYR A 109 -5.86 4.79 7.57
N CYS A 110 -5.79 3.63 6.92
CA CYS A 110 -5.68 3.54 5.47
C CYS A 110 -6.93 4.11 4.78
N PHE A 111 -6.80 5.28 4.14
CA PHE A 111 -7.91 5.89 3.39
C PHE A 111 -8.33 5.09 2.15
N ARG A 112 -7.52 4.11 1.72
CA ARG A 112 -7.83 3.19 0.61
C ARG A 112 -8.27 1.80 1.07
N GLN A 113 -8.67 1.63 2.33
CA GLN A 113 -9.14 0.33 2.80
C GLN A 113 -10.37 -0.20 2.04
N ASN A 114 -11.19 0.71 1.49
CA ASN A 114 -12.40 0.38 0.73
C ASN A 114 -12.23 0.46 -0.80
N PHE A 115 -11.02 0.69 -1.30
CA PHE A 115 -10.78 0.82 -2.74
C PHE A 115 -10.92 -0.54 -3.47
N ASN A 116 -11.54 -0.57 -4.65
CA ASN A 116 -11.70 -1.78 -5.46
C ASN A 116 -10.40 -2.18 -6.17
N TYR A 117 -9.47 -2.75 -5.42
CA TYR A 117 -8.19 -3.21 -5.98
C TYR A 117 -8.32 -4.31 -7.05
N ILE A 118 -9.40 -5.11 -7.02
CA ILE A 118 -9.60 -6.20 -7.98
C ILE A 118 -9.93 -5.63 -9.36
N GLY A 119 -10.78 -4.59 -9.41
CA GLY A 119 -11.15 -3.91 -10.65
C GLY A 119 -10.07 -2.98 -11.19
N HIS A 120 -9.04 -2.65 -10.40
CA HIS A 120 -7.99 -1.70 -10.76
C HIS A 120 -6.59 -2.29 -10.58
N ASP A 121 -6.31 -3.47 -11.13
CA ASP A 121 -4.95 -4.04 -11.14
C ASP A 121 -4.15 -3.53 -12.36
N ALA A 122 -3.16 -2.65 -12.11
CA ALA A 122 -2.35 -2.08 -13.16
C ALA A 122 -1.43 -3.09 -13.86
N VAL A 123 -1.02 -4.16 -13.15
CA VAL A 123 -0.05 -5.12 -13.70
C VAL A 123 -0.68 -5.96 -14.79
N SER A 124 -1.90 -6.45 -14.56
CA SER A 124 -2.63 -7.23 -15.56
C SER A 124 -3.18 -6.37 -16.70
N ASN A 125 -3.41 -5.07 -16.47
CA ASN A 125 -3.95 -4.14 -17.48
C ASN A 125 -2.90 -3.17 -18.08
N TYR A 126 -1.61 -3.49 -17.96
CA TYR A 126 -0.53 -2.56 -18.28
C TYR A 126 -0.57 -2.04 -19.73
N LEU A 127 -0.93 -2.85 -20.72
CA LEU A 127 -0.97 -2.43 -22.12
C LEU A 127 -1.99 -1.31 -22.40
N ALA A 128 -3.17 -1.38 -21.78
CA ALA A 128 -4.19 -0.33 -21.91
C ALA A 128 -3.76 0.97 -21.20
N ILE A 129 -3.06 0.82 -20.07
CA ILE A 129 -2.48 1.93 -19.30
C ILE A 129 -1.38 2.61 -20.11
N GLU A 130 -0.49 1.83 -20.71
CA GLU A 130 0.60 2.32 -21.55
C GLU A 130 0.06 3.10 -22.75
N ASP A 131 -0.91 2.55 -23.48
CA ASP A 131 -1.60 3.25 -24.58
C ASP A 131 -2.24 4.57 -24.11
N TYR A 132 -2.89 4.57 -22.94
CA TYR A 132 -3.43 5.79 -22.36
C TYR A 132 -2.32 6.83 -22.13
N ILE A 133 -1.20 6.45 -21.50
CA ILE A 133 -0.10 7.38 -21.23
C ILE A 133 0.51 7.91 -22.55
N TYR A 134 0.66 7.06 -23.57
CA TYR A 134 1.14 7.48 -24.90
C TYR A 134 0.27 8.55 -25.54
N ARG A 135 -1.05 8.43 -25.43
CA ARG A 135 -2.01 9.40 -25.98
C ARG A 135 -2.08 10.72 -25.20
N HIS A 136 -1.41 10.83 -24.05
CA HIS A 136 -1.47 11.99 -23.17
C HIS A 136 -0.06 12.57 -22.93
N PRO A 137 0.50 13.33 -23.90
CA PRO A 137 1.89 13.82 -23.85
C PRO A 137 2.18 14.83 -22.72
N LYS A 138 1.13 15.34 -22.05
CA LYS A 138 1.30 16.19 -20.85
C LYS A 138 1.74 15.39 -19.62
N ILE A 139 1.47 14.08 -19.58
CA ILE A 139 1.91 13.21 -18.48
C ILE A 139 3.42 13.08 -18.58
N ASN A 140 4.15 13.48 -17.54
CA ASN A 140 5.60 13.35 -17.47
C ASN A 140 6.08 12.63 -16.21
N GLU A 141 5.15 12.21 -15.35
CA GLU A 141 5.42 11.49 -14.11
C GLU A 141 4.46 10.31 -13.95
N VAL A 142 5.02 9.14 -13.64
CA VAL A 142 4.26 7.95 -13.23
C VAL A 142 4.58 7.64 -11.78
N ILE A 143 3.55 7.38 -10.99
CA ILE A 143 3.66 7.02 -9.57
C ILE A 143 3.20 5.57 -9.39
N LEU A 144 4.10 4.68 -8.98
CA LEU A 144 3.73 3.32 -8.56
C LEU A 144 3.16 3.40 -7.14
N SER A 145 1.94 2.91 -6.96
CA SER A 145 1.22 2.88 -5.68
C SER A 145 0.25 1.68 -5.65
N GLY A 146 -0.91 1.85 -5.03
CA GLY A 146 -1.86 0.79 -4.71
C GLY A 146 -1.87 0.57 -3.20
N GLY A 147 -1.73 -0.68 -2.78
CA GLY A 147 -1.38 -1.04 -1.41
C GLY A 147 0.07 -0.66 -1.12
N ASP A 148 1.02 -1.48 -1.57
CA ASP A 148 2.44 -1.16 -1.56
C ASP A 148 3.16 -1.78 -2.79
N PRO A 149 3.77 -0.99 -3.68
CA PRO A 149 4.47 -1.50 -4.86
C PRO A 149 5.61 -2.46 -4.52
N LEU A 150 6.28 -2.28 -3.38
CA LEU A 150 7.39 -3.16 -2.97
C LEU A 150 6.90 -4.52 -2.43
N SER A 151 5.59 -4.77 -2.41
CA SER A 151 5.06 -6.13 -2.24
C SER A 151 5.20 -7.00 -3.51
N LEU A 152 5.48 -6.39 -4.66
CA LEU A 152 5.82 -7.12 -5.89
C LEU A 152 7.21 -7.76 -5.78
N SER A 153 7.41 -8.83 -6.56
CA SER A 153 8.75 -9.39 -6.77
C SER A 153 9.60 -8.42 -7.60
N ASP A 154 10.92 -8.52 -7.47
CA ASP A 154 11.85 -7.65 -8.17
C ASP A 154 11.70 -7.78 -9.70
N GLU A 155 11.39 -8.98 -10.21
CA GLU A 155 11.16 -9.21 -11.63
C GLU A 155 9.92 -8.45 -12.14
N LYS A 156 8.81 -8.51 -11.39
CA LYS A 156 7.59 -7.80 -11.76
C LYS A 156 7.79 -6.29 -11.70
N LEU A 157 8.48 -5.80 -10.66
CA LEU A 157 8.79 -4.39 -10.52
C LEU A 157 9.70 -3.91 -11.67
N ALA A 158 10.75 -4.66 -11.99
CA ALA A 158 11.66 -4.34 -13.09
C ALA A 158 10.94 -4.33 -14.45
N GLN A 159 10.01 -5.28 -14.69
CA GLN A 159 9.21 -5.30 -15.91
C GLN A 159 8.33 -4.05 -16.05
N LEU A 160 7.66 -3.64 -14.97
CA LEU A 160 6.84 -2.41 -14.97
C LEU A 160 7.69 -1.16 -15.18
N ILE A 161 8.81 -1.04 -14.48
CA ILE A 161 9.75 0.08 -14.62
C ILE A 161 10.22 0.19 -16.07
N LYS A 162 10.67 -0.93 -16.65
CA LYS A 162 11.16 -0.96 -18.03
C LYS A 162 10.08 -0.59 -19.05
N GLY A 163 8.84 -1.03 -18.83
CA GLY A 163 7.71 -0.62 -19.67
C GLY A 163 7.55 0.92 -19.65
N ILE A 164 7.55 1.52 -18.46
CA ILE A 164 7.36 2.96 -18.29
C ILE A 164 8.54 3.75 -18.87
N GLU A 165 9.76 3.26 -18.69
CA GLU A 165 10.98 3.87 -19.23
C GLU A 165 10.96 3.99 -20.76
N ASN A 166 10.29 3.06 -21.45
CA ASN A 166 10.16 3.11 -22.90
C ASN A 166 9.24 4.23 -23.40
N ILE A 167 8.49 4.90 -22.52
CA ILE A 167 7.57 5.98 -22.89
C ILE A 167 8.32 7.33 -22.93
N PRO A 168 8.57 7.94 -24.11
CA PRO A 168 9.58 8.99 -24.26
C PRO A 168 9.34 10.28 -23.46
N HIS A 169 8.08 10.65 -23.23
CA HIS A 169 7.68 11.87 -22.51
C HIS A 169 7.63 11.68 -20.99
N ILE A 170 7.74 10.46 -20.46
CA ILE A 170 7.90 10.23 -19.03
C ILE A 170 9.32 10.61 -18.61
N LYS A 171 9.42 11.45 -17.58
CA LYS A 171 10.68 11.97 -17.02
C LYS A 171 10.92 11.53 -15.59
N ASN A 172 9.84 11.26 -14.85
CA ASN A 172 9.93 10.86 -13.46
C ASN A 172 9.14 9.58 -13.22
N LEU A 173 9.77 8.64 -12.53
CA LEU A 173 9.11 7.51 -11.92
C LEU A 173 9.25 7.63 -10.40
N ARG A 174 8.12 7.57 -9.69
CA ARG A 174 8.09 7.65 -8.23
C ARG A 174 7.48 6.37 -7.66
N ILE A 175 8.03 5.88 -6.56
CA ILE A 175 7.48 4.72 -5.84
C ILE A 175 6.92 5.20 -4.49
N HIS A 176 5.62 5.00 -4.27
CA HIS A 176 4.97 5.23 -2.99
C HIS A 176 4.95 3.93 -2.20
N THR A 177 5.89 3.77 -1.27
CA THR A 177 6.02 2.55 -0.46
C THR A 177 6.03 2.85 1.03
N ARG A 178 5.39 1.97 1.79
CA ARG A 178 5.46 1.93 3.24
C ARG A 178 6.57 0.97 3.70
N SER A 179 6.91 -0.01 2.87
CA SER A 179 7.83 -1.11 3.15
C SER A 179 9.20 -0.62 3.63
N ALA A 180 9.71 0.50 3.11
CA ALA A 180 10.98 1.09 3.58
C ALA A 180 11.01 1.41 5.09
N VAL A 181 9.85 1.65 5.72
CA VAL A 181 9.74 1.95 7.15
C VAL A 181 9.34 0.72 7.96
N VAL A 182 8.42 -0.10 7.43
CA VAL A 182 7.78 -1.19 8.20
C VAL A 182 8.38 -2.57 7.95
N THR A 183 9.16 -2.70 6.89
CA THR A 183 9.89 -3.93 6.51
C THR A 183 11.17 -3.49 5.79
N PRO A 184 12.07 -2.74 6.44
CA PRO A 184 13.27 -2.19 5.81
C PRO A 184 14.14 -3.26 5.16
N SER A 185 14.08 -4.52 5.62
CA SER A 185 14.75 -5.65 4.96
C SER A 185 14.38 -5.84 3.47
N ARG A 186 13.24 -5.33 3.02
CA ARG A 186 12.82 -5.35 1.59
C ARG A 186 13.75 -4.54 0.69
N ILE A 187 14.51 -3.60 1.26
CA ILE A 187 15.50 -2.81 0.53
C ILE A 187 16.82 -3.59 0.52
N THR A 188 17.14 -4.15 -0.64
CA THR A 188 18.33 -4.98 -0.89
C THR A 188 19.35 -4.25 -1.76
N GLU A 189 20.59 -4.74 -1.79
CA GLU A 189 21.63 -4.23 -2.71
C GLU A 189 21.41 -4.66 -4.16
N SER A 190 20.70 -5.79 -4.35
CA SER A 190 20.32 -6.36 -5.64
C SER A 190 18.91 -5.93 -6.04
#